data_AF-A0A809SE11-F1
#
_entry.id   AF-A0A809SE11-F1
#
_cell.length_a   1.000
_cell.length_b   1.000
_cell.length_c   1.000
_cell.angle_alpha   90.00
_cell.angle_beta   90.00
_cell.angle_gamma   90.00
#
_symmetry.space_group_name_H-M   'P 1'
#
loop_
_entity.id
_entity.type
_entity.pdbx_description
1 polymer ?
#
loop_
_entity_poly.entity_id
_entity_poly.type
_entity_poly.pdbx_seq_one_letter_code
_entity_poly.pdbx_strand_id
1 'polypeptide(L)'
;MKNKFIYLLFSIFFSTFSITLTSIILLYNYKKITNNEIKNGEKKEFEYNGLKLSDFNFYTGKINKENELASGYSQNPIFKSNSNNINNEYWKKQLILKELKTQEELNKNDFYLISNNGTPINIFLPDYNISFSSYANDITGILYLKINLVPKVINKEKTEHEYIYEISGFRAININDLEPTMFINRLDTDTSAISKYKTIENMKNEYFLVSNDAIQKENFIRNIFPRILVSITSKINYEKTFLDFNNNEIILNAYLEPVVNQAHKNDLTLRTQVSNSDNFFSIVSRKIKFS
;
A
#
# COMPACT_ATOMS: atom_id res chain seq x y z
N MET A 1 -7.48 53.99 16.43
CA MET A 1 -7.80 53.68 15.01
C MET A 1 -6.87 52.64 14.35
N LYS A 2 -5.97 51.94 15.06
CA LYS A 2 -5.08 50.92 14.44
C LYS A 2 -5.64 49.49 14.41
N ASN A 3 -6.54 49.13 15.33
CA ASN A 3 -7.01 47.75 15.44
C ASN A 3 -8.16 47.40 14.47
N LYS A 4 -8.91 48.37 13.93
CA LYS A 4 -10.01 48.08 12.98
C LYS A 4 -9.51 47.73 11.56
N PHE A 5 -8.31 48.17 11.18
CA PHE A 5 -7.76 47.92 9.85
C PHE A 5 -7.20 46.50 9.68
N ILE A 6 -6.68 45.90 10.76
CA ILE A 6 -6.10 44.55 10.75
C ILE A 6 -7.20 43.48 10.61
N TYR A 7 -8.35 43.67 11.25
CA TYR A 7 -9.49 42.76 11.09
C TYR A 7 -10.11 42.81 9.69
N LEU A 8 -10.10 43.99 9.03
CA LEU A 8 -10.62 44.13 7.67
C LEU A 8 -9.72 43.45 6.63
N LEU A 9 -8.39 43.50 6.83
CA LEU A 9 -7.42 42.82 5.96
C LEU A 9 -7.45 41.29 6.15
N PHE A 10 -7.68 40.80 7.37
CA PHE A 10 -7.83 39.36 7.63
C PHE A 10 -9.12 38.78 7.03
N SER A 11 -10.23 39.53 7.03
CA SER A 11 -11.50 39.05 6.45
C SER A 11 -11.49 38.98 4.92
N ILE A 12 -10.69 39.83 4.26
CA ILE A 12 -10.55 39.85 2.78
C ILE A 12 -9.60 38.74 2.31
N PHE A 13 -8.57 38.40 3.10
CA PHE A 13 -7.67 37.28 2.78
C PHE A 13 -8.34 35.90 2.96
N PHE A 14 -9.23 35.74 3.95
CA PHE A 14 -9.93 34.46 4.14
C PHE A 14 -11.08 34.22 3.16
N SER A 15 -11.75 35.28 2.66
CA SER A 15 -12.83 35.12 1.69
C SER A 15 -12.32 34.80 0.28
N THR A 16 -11.16 35.35 -0.12
CA THR A 16 -10.55 35.07 -1.44
C THR A 16 -9.85 33.71 -1.53
N PHE A 17 -9.34 33.18 -0.40
CA PHE A 17 -8.76 31.84 -0.36
C PHE A 17 -9.81 30.72 -0.35
N SER A 18 -11.00 31.00 0.19
CA SER A 18 -12.09 30.02 0.27
C SER A 18 -12.80 29.83 -1.08
N ILE A 19 -12.86 30.87 -1.92
CA ILE A 19 -13.54 30.82 -3.23
C ILE A 19 -12.65 30.16 -4.30
N THR A 20 -11.32 30.32 -4.22
CA THR A 20 -10.41 29.68 -5.18
C THR A 20 -10.24 28.18 -4.91
N LEU A 21 -10.18 27.75 -3.64
CA LEU A 21 -10.04 26.34 -3.30
C LEU A 21 -11.32 25.53 -3.60
N THR A 22 -12.50 26.11 -3.35
CA THR A 22 -13.78 25.47 -3.71
C THR A 22 -13.97 25.38 -5.22
N SER A 23 -13.53 26.40 -5.98
CA SER A 23 -13.59 26.38 -7.45
C SER A 23 -12.67 25.31 -8.06
N ILE A 24 -11.48 25.09 -7.48
CA ILE A 24 -10.54 24.05 -7.94
C ILE A 24 -11.05 22.64 -7.58
N ILE A 25 -11.62 22.45 -6.39
CA ILE A 25 -12.22 21.18 -5.96
C ILE A 25 -13.47 20.87 -6.80
N LEU A 26 -14.29 21.88 -7.12
CA LEU A 26 -15.43 21.73 -8.02
C LEU A 26 -14.97 21.43 -9.45
N LEU A 27 -13.90 22.05 -9.98
CA LEU A 27 -13.38 21.70 -11.31
C LEU A 27 -12.79 20.28 -11.34
N TYR A 28 -12.11 19.85 -10.28
CA TYR A 28 -11.52 18.51 -10.17
C TYR A 28 -12.61 17.43 -10.04
N ASN A 29 -13.65 17.69 -9.24
CA ASN A 29 -14.81 16.82 -9.13
C ASN A 29 -15.69 16.86 -10.38
N TYR A 30 -15.86 18.01 -11.04
CA TYR A 30 -16.59 18.10 -12.31
C TYR A 30 -15.85 17.38 -13.43
N LYS A 31 -14.50 17.38 -13.46
CA LYS A 31 -13.70 16.58 -14.40
C LYS A 31 -13.77 15.08 -14.10
N LYS A 32 -13.88 14.70 -12.82
CA LYS A 32 -14.10 13.31 -12.40
C LYS A 32 -15.54 12.82 -12.68
N ILE A 33 -16.53 13.71 -12.56
CA ILE A 33 -17.94 13.44 -12.82
C ILE A 33 -18.23 13.46 -14.32
N THR A 34 -17.69 14.40 -15.11
CA THR A 34 -17.84 14.38 -16.58
C THR A 34 -17.10 13.21 -17.25
N ASN A 35 -16.03 12.68 -16.64
CA ASN A 35 -15.42 11.42 -17.08
C ASN A 35 -16.24 10.16 -16.69
N ASN A 36 -17.11 10.26 -15.68
CA ASN A 36 -17.99 9.18 -15.25
C ASN A 36 -19.40 9.25 -15.87
N GLU A 37 -19.89 10.43 -16.24
CA GLU A 37 -21.24 10.63 -16.80
C GLU A 37 -21.27 10.72 -18.33
N ILE A 38 -20.11 10.76 -19.00
CA ILE A 38 -20.04 10.56 -20.45
C ILE A 38 -19.77 9.07 -20.75
N LYS A 39 -20.87 8.39 -21.12
CA LYS A 39 -21.00 7.04 -21.72
C LYS A 39 -21.37 5.91 -20.75
N ASN A 40 -22.68 5.84 -20.45
CA ASN A 40 -23.45 4.59 -20.39
C ASN A 40 -23.82 4.08 -21.81
N GLY A 41 -22.92 4.25 -22.79
CA GLY A 41 -22.84 3.34 -23.92
C GLY A 41 -21.80 2.31 -23.52
N GLU A 42 -22.02 1.03 -23.81
CA GLU A 42 -20.99 -0.02 -23.68
C GLU A 42 -19.66 0.59 -24.14
N LYS A 43 -18.74 0.85 -23.20
CA LYS A 43 -17.43 1.39 -23.55
C LYS A 43 -16.77 0.31 -24.38
N LYS A 44 -16.84 0.43 -25.71
CA LYS A 44 -16.11 -0.41 -26.63
C LYS A 44 -14.65 -0.33 -26.20
N GLU A 45 -14.15 -1.47 -25.72
CA GLU A 45 -12.77 -1.58 -25.29
C GLU A 45 -11.85 -1.21 -26.45
N PHE A 46 -10.75 -0.56 -26.11
CA PHE A 46 -9.74 -0.14 -27.07
C PHE A 46 -9.18 -1.35 -27.83
N GLU A 47 -9.21 -1.24 -29.16
CA GLU A 47 -8.74 -2.28 -30.08
C GLU A 47 -7.60 -1.72 -30.93
N TYR A 48 -6.51 -2.46 -31.01
CA TYR A 48 -5.32 -2.12 -31.78
C TYR A 48 -4.97 -3.29 -32.69
N ASN A 49 -4.95 -3.04 -34.01
CA ASN A 49 -4.72 -4.07 -35.02
C ASN A 49 -5.61 -5.32 -34.83
N GLY A 50 -6.88 -5.13 -34.44
CA GLY A 50 -7.82 -6.23 -34.23
C GLY A 50 -7.76 -6.90 -32.86
N LEU A 51 -6.92 -6.43 -31.93
CA LEU A 51 -6.76 -7.01 -30.59
C LEU A 51 -6.99 -5.99 -29.48
N LYS A 52 -7.67 -6.42 -28.42
CA LYS A 52 -7.91 -5.70 -27.15
C LYS A 52 -7.02 -6.26 -26.06
N LEU A 53 -6.85 -5.53 -24.96
CA LEU A 53 -6.14 -6.06 -23.79
C LEU A 53 -6.89 -7.27 -23.21
N SER A 54 -8.22 -7.27 -23.19
CA SER A 54 -9.01 -8.42 -22.76
C SER A 54 -8.85 -9.70 -23.60
N ASP A 55 -8.29 -9.63 -24.81
CA ASP A 55 -8.04 -10.80 -25.65
C ASP A 55 -6.80 -11.61 -25.21
N PHE A 56 -6.03 -11.07 -24.26
CA PHE A 56 -4.84 -11.70 -23.69
C PHE A 56 -5.16 -12.49 -22.44
N ASN A 57 -4.43 -13.59 -22.25
CA ASN A 57 -4.52 -14.43 -21.08
C ASN A 57 -3.20 -14.45 -20.33
N PHE A 58 -3.27 -14.24 -19.01
CA PHE A 58 -2.11 -14.19 -18.13
C PHE A 58 -1.90 -15.55 -17.47
N TYR A 59 -0.72 -16.14 -17.69
CA TYR A 59 -0.42 -17.49 -17.27
C TYR A 59 0.85 -17.55 -16.41
N THR A 60 0.94 -18.60 -15.60
CA THR A 60 2.18 -19.03 -14.95
C THR A 60 2.92 -20.04 -15.83
N GLY A 61 4.25 -19.92 -15.91
CA GLY A 61 5.13 -20.91 -16.50
C GLY A 61 5.67 -21.86 -15.43
N LYS A 62 6.93 -21.71 -15.04
CA LYS A 62 7.64 -22.63 -14.12
C LYS A 62 7.25 -22.51 -12.64
N ILE A 63 6.46 -21.50 -12.27
CA ILE A 63 6.10 -21.24 -10.86
C ILE A 63 5.14 -22.31 -10.37
N ASN A 64 5.44 -22.89 -9.21
CA ASN A 64 4.49 -23.70 -8.46
C ASN A 64 3.72 -22.82 -7.47
N LYS A 65 2.59 -22.27 -7.94
CA LYS A 65 1.79 -21.29 -7.18
C LYS A 65 1.39 -21.80 -5.80
N GLU A 66 1.06 -23.08 -5.65
CA GLU A 66 0.55 -23.66 -4.41
C GLU A 66 1.55 -23.58 -3.24
N ASN A 67 2.84 -23.44 -3.55
CA ASN A 67 3.91 -23.34 -2.55
C ASN A 67 4.36 -21.89 -2.31
N GLU A 68 3.87 -20.93 -3.09
CA GLU A 68 4.38 -19.57 -3.11
C GLU A 68 3.29 -18.56 -2.78
N LEU A 69 3.67 -17.46 -2.12
CA LEU A 69 2.76 -16.34 -1.87
C LEU A 69 2.71 -15.44 -3.09
N ALA A 70 1.52 -14.93 -3.42
CA ALA A 70 1.36 -13.96 -4.51
C ALA A 70 2.22 -12.71 -4.31
N SER A 71 2.42 -12.29 -3.06
CA SER A 71 3.31 -11.17 -2.71
C SER A 71 4.77 -11.38 -3.09
N GLY A 72 5.25 -12.61 -3.28
CA GLY A 72 6.57 -12.87 -3.86
C GLY A 72 6.75 -12.28 -5.26
N TYR A 73 5.64 -11.98 -5.93
CA TYR A 73 5.56 -11.41 -7.27
C TYR A 73 4.83 -10.05 -7.31
N SER A 74 4.64 -9.40 -6.17
CA SER A 74 4.10 -8.04 -6.13
C SER A 74 5.21 -6.98 -6.04
N GLN A 75 4.92 -5.74 -6.44
CA GLN A 75 5.87 -4.63 -6.29
C GLN A 75 6.16 -4.28 -4.82
N ASN A 76 5.22 -4.61 -3.92
CA ASN A 76 5.32 -4.38 -2.49
C ASN A 76 5.19 -5.72 -1.75
N PRO A 77 6.22 -6.58 -1.81
CA PRO A 77 6.19 -7.87 -1.14
C PRO A 77 6.09 -7.68 0.38
N ILE A 78 5.26 -8.47 1.05
CA ILE A 78 5.22 -8.54 2.52
C ILE A 78 6.50 -9.18 3.07
N PHE A 79 7.07 -10.14 2.34
CA PHE A 79 8.36 -10.76 2.64
C PHE A 79 9.39 -10.31 1.60
N LYS A 80 10.27 -9.36 1.97
CA LYS A 80 11.40 -9.01 1.11
C LYS A 80 12.40 -10.17 1.11
N SER A 81 12.33 -11.03 0.10
CA SER A 81 13.45 -11.93 -0.19
C SER A 81 14.53 -11.14 -0.93
N ASN A 82 15.81 -11.41 -0.63
CA ASN A 82 16.95 -10.70 -1.23
C ASN A 82 17.11 -10.92 -2.74
N SER A 83 16.27 -11.73 -3.39
CA SER A 83 16.63 -12.36 -4.66
C SER A 83 16.01 -11.74 -5.91
N ASN A 84 14.78 -11.23 -5.89
CA ASN A 84 14.14 -10.70 -7.09
C ASN A 84 13.47 -9.35 -6.83
N ASN A 85 14.02 -8.29 -7.43
CA ASN A 85 13.39 -6.97 -7.38
C ASN A 85 12.21 -6.95 -8.37
N ILE A 86 11.02 -7.29 -7.89
CA ILE A 86 9.80 -7.34 -8.70
C ILE A 86 9.33 -5.93 -9.02
N ASN A 87 9.56 -5.51 -10.26
CA ASN A 87 9.23 -4.18 -10.75
C ASN A 87 8.84 -4.23 -12.23
N ASN A 88 8.62 -3.07 -12.84
CA ASN A 88 8.28 -2.96 -14.25
C ASN A 88 9.29 -3.66 -15.19
N GLU A 89 10.58 -3.64 -14.85
CA GLU A 89 11.63 -4.28 -15.67
C GLU A 89 11.63 -5.81 -15.51
N TYR A 90 11.35 -6.33 -14.31
CA TYR A 90 11.07 -7.75 -14.14
C TYR A 90 9.92 -8.19 -15.05
N TRP A 91 8.78 -7.48 -14.99
CA TRP A 91 7.62 -7.82 -15.81
C TRP A 91 7.86 -7.66 -17.32
N LYS A 92 8.59 -6.63 -17.75
CA LYS A 92 9.00 -6.52 -19.15
C LYS A 92 9.80 -7.74 -19.61
N LYS A 93 10.75 -8.24 -18.81
CA LYS A 93 11.54 -9.43 -19.15
C LYS A 93 10.68 -10.69 -19.28
N GLN A 94 9.61 -10.80 -18.48
CA GLN A 94 8.69 -11.94 -18.53
C GLN A 94 7.72 -11.85 -19.72
N LEU A 95 7.17 -10.66 -19.98
CA LEU A 95 5.98 -10.48 -20.82
C LEU A 95 6.26 -9.88 -22.20
N ILE A 96 7.37 -9.16 -22.37
CA ILE A 96 7.79 -8.61 -23.67
C ILE A 96 8.75 -9.60 -24.32
N LEU A 97 8.27 -10.33 -25.32
CA LEU A 97 9.05 -11.37 -26.00
C LEU A 97 9.93 -10.74 -27.08
N LYS A 98 11.21 -11.11 -27.15
CA LYS A 98 12.09 -10.63 -28.24
C LYS A 98 11.77 -11.30 -29.58
N GLU A 99 11.24 -12.51 -29.52
CA GLU A 99 10.88 -13.35 -30.65
C GLU A 99 9.67 -14.21 -30.29
N LEU A 100 9.02 -14.80 -31.29
CA LEU A 100 7.94 -15.75 -31.06
C LEU A 100 8.52 -17.01 -30.39
N LYS A 101 7.89 -17.45 -29.31
CA LYS A 101 8.31 -18.59 -28.51
C LYS A 101 7.32 -19.74 -28.62
N THR A 102 7.83 -20.96 -28.57
CA THR A 102 7.03 -22.17 -28.39
C THR A 102 6.45 -22.23 -26.97
N GLN A 103 5.42 -23.06 -26.76
CA GLN A 103 4.85 -23.25 -25.42
C GLN A 103 5.88 -23.78 -24.41
N GLU A 104 6.79 -24.66 -24.83
CA GLU A 104 7.87 -25.16 -23.97
C GLU A 104 8.79 -24.03 -23.50
N GLU A 105 9.13 -23.09 -24.39
CA GLU A 105 9.96 -21.94 -24.05
C GLU A 105 9.22 -20.91 -23.19
N LEU A 106 7.91 -20.72 -23.39
CA LEU A 106 7.08 -19.89 -22.51
C LEU A 106 7.01 -20.48 -21.10
N ASN A 107 6.91 -21.80 -20.97
CA ASN A 107 6.87 -22.48 -19.68
C ASN A 107 8.18 -22.38 -18.89
N LYS A 108 9.30 -21.96 -19.51
CA LYS A 108 10.57 -21.68 -18.81
C LYS A 108 10.56 -20.31 -18.09
N ASN A 109 9.65 -19.42 -18.45
CA ASN A 109 9.45 -18.14 -17.76
C ASN A 109 8.64 -18.31 -16.47
N ASP A 110 8.72 -17.33 -15.58
CA ASP A 110 7.86 -17.28 -14.39
C ASP A 110 6.40 -17.07 -14.80
N PHE A 111 6.20 -16.11 -15.71
CA PHE A 111 4.90 -15.75 -16.26
C PHE A 111 5.00 -15.43 -17.75
N TYR A 112 3.87 -15.51 -18.43
CA TYR A 112 3.73 -15.05 -19.81
C TYR A 112 2.32 -14.55 -20.09
N LEU A 113 2.18 -13.71 -21.11
CA LEU A 113 0.93 -13.09 -21.53
C LEU A 113 0.83 -13.15 -23.05
N ILE A 114 -0.16 -13.88 -23.55
CA ILE A 114 -0.41 -14.09 -24.98
C ILE A 114 -1.91 -14.00 -25.26
N SER A 115 -2.28 -13.55 -26.45
CA SER A 115 -3.67 -13.58 -26.90
C SER A 115 -4.16 -14.99 -27.21
N ASN A 116 -5.48 -15.14 -27.37
CA ASN A 116 -6.10 -16.40 -27.79
C ASN A 116 -5.52 -16.99 -29.10
N ASN A 117 -4.99 -16.13 -29.98
CA ASN A 117 -4.33 -16.56 -31.23
C ASN A 117 -2.80 -16.65 -31.12
N GLY A 118 -2.24 -16.60 -29.90
CA GLY A 118 -0.79 -16.72 -29.64
C GLY A 118 0.03 -15.44 -29.90
N THR A 119 -0.62 -14.30 -30.12
CA THR A 119 0.07 -13.03 -30.34
C THR A 119 0.61 -12.49 -29.01
N PRO A 120 1.89 -12.09 -28.92
CA PRO A 120 2.44 -11.47 -27.71
C PRO A 120 1.99 -10.01 -27.57
N ILE A 121 1.98 -9.50 -26.34
CA ILE A 121 1.59 -8.11 -26.04
C ILE A 121 2.50 -7.07 -26.72
N ASN A 122 3.64 -7.50 -27.26
CA ASN A 122 4.50 -6.72 -28.14
C ASN A 122 3.76 -6.00 -29.27
N ILE A 123 2.59 -6.48 -29.71
CA ILE A 123 1.82 -5.84 -30.78
C ILE A 123 1.56 -4.35 -30.50
N PHE A 124 1.41 -3.93 -29.24
CA PHE A 124 1.16 -2.53 -28.89
C PHE A 124 2.44 -1.66 -28.86
N LEU A 125 3.64 -2.25 -28.85
CA LEU A 125 4.91 -1.53 -28.69
C LEU A 125 5.26 -0.50 -29.77
N PRO A 126 4.83 -0.61 -31.04
CA PRO A 126 5.12 0.43 -32.03
C PRO A 126 4.61 1.80 -31.58
N ASP A 127 3.38 1.84 -31.07
CA ASP A 127 2.66 3.08 -30.76
C ASP A 127 2.55 3.41 -29.27
N TYR A 128 2.74 2.43 -28.40
CA TYR A 128 2.57 2.57 -26.96
C TYR A 128 3.83 2.18 -26.19
N ASN A 129 4.06 2.90 -25.10
CA ASN A 129 4.87 2.43 -23.99
C ASN A 129 4.02 1.55 -23.09
N ILE A 130 4.53 0.37 -22.74
CA ILE A 130 3.83 -0.57 -21.87
C ILE A 130 4.47 -0.52 -20.49
N SER A 131 3.65 -0.35 -19.45
CA SER A 131 4.07 -0.39 -18.06
C SER A 131 3.28 -1.44 -17.27
N PHE A 132 3.95 -2.02 -16.28
CA PHE A 132 3.45 -3.14 -15.49
C PHE A 132 3.56 -2.84 -14.00
N SER A 133 2.47 -3.07 -13.27
CA SER A 133 2.44 -3.03 -11.82
C SER A 133 1.73 -4.23 -11.25
N SER A 134 2.33 -4.88 -10.25
CA SER A 134 1.78 -6.09 -9.63
C SER A 134 1.45 -5.92 -8.17
N TYR A 135 0.34 -6.54 -7.77
CA TYR A 135 -0.26 -6.43 -6.44
C TYR A 135 -0.73 -7.82 -6.00
N ALA A 136 -0.83 -8.04 -4.69
CA ALA A 136 -1.17 -9.35 -4.16
C ALA A 136 -2.38 -9.28 -3.22
N ASN A 137 -3.16 -10.36 -3.25
CA ASN A 137 -4.07 -10.72 -2.19
C ASN A 137 -3.54 -12.00 -1.54
N ASP A 138 -2.81 -11.83 -0.44
CA ASP A 138 -2.19 -12.95 0.27
C ASP A 138 -3.22 -13.72 1.12
N ILE A 139 -4.43 -13.17 1.30
CA ILE A 139 -5.54 -13.86 1.98
C ILE A 139 -6.17 -14.91 1.06
N THR A 140 -6.43 -14.54 -0.20
CA THR A 140 -7.09 -15.43 -1.17
C THR A 140 -6.12 -16.10 -2.15
N GLY A 141 -4.82 -15.79 -2.08
CA GLY A 141 -3.82 -16.38 -2.96
C GLY A 141 -3.96 -15.91 -4.42
N ILE A 142 -4.17 -14.60 -4.62
CA ILE A 142 -4.37 -14.00 -5.95
C ILE A 142 -3.26 -12.97 -6.25
N LEU A 143 -2.65 -13.09 -7.42
CA LEU A 143 -1.76 -12.08 -7.99
C LEU A 143 -2.54 -11.24 -9.01
N TYR A 144 -2.50 -9.91 -8.86
CA TYR A 144 -3.02 -8.96 -9.82
C TYR A 144 -1.87 -8.32 -10.60
N LEU A 145 -2.02 -8.23 -11.92
CA LEU A 145 -1.10 -7.52 -12.80
C LEU A 145 -1.86 -6.43 -13.57
N LYS A 146 -1.57 -5.18 -13.25
CA LYS A 146 -2.05 -4.01 -13.97
C LYS A 146 -1.09 -3.69 -15.11
N ILE A 147 -1.65 -3.60 -16.32
CA ILE A 147 -0.94 -3.18 -17.53
C ILE A 147 -1.50 -1.83 -17.97
N ASN A 148 -0.62 -0.86 -18.19
CA ASN A 148 -0.99 0.42 -18.81
C ASN A 148 -0.28 0.59 -20.14
N LEU A 149 -1.05 0.92 -21.17
CA LEU A 149 -0.58 1.38 -22.47
C LEU A 149 -0.61 2.91 -22.48
N VAL A 150 0.56 3.53 -22.57
CA VAL A 150 0.71 4.99 -22.66
C VAL A 150 1.18 5.34 -24.07
N PRO A 151 0.42 6.13 -24.85
CA PRO A 151 0.79 6.42 -26.24
C PRO A 151 2.10 7.22 -26.30
N LYS A 152 3.00 6.85 -27.22
CA LYS A 152 4.27 7.57 -27.42
C LYS A 152 4.07 8.99 -27.95
N VAL A 153 2.99 9.19 -28.69
CA VAL A 153 2.56 10.49 -29.21
C VAL A 153 1.10 10.67 -28.82
N ILE A 154 0.83 11.69 -28.00
CA ILE A 154 -0.54 12.04 -27.59
C ILE A 154 -1.21 12.77 -28.75
N ASN A 155 -2.26 12.18 -29.31
CA ASN A 155 -3.16 12.83 -30.27
C ASN A 155 -4.60 12.45 -29.94
N LYS A 156 -5.58 13.02 -30.65
CA LYS A 156 -7.01 12.78 -30.37
C LYS A 156 -7.45 11.31 -30.49
N GLU A 157 -6.65 10.48 -31.15
CA GLU A 157 -6.97 9.06 -31.43
C GLU A 157 -6.25 8.09 -30.49
N LYS A 158 -5.20 8.54 -29.81
CA LYS A 158 -4.36 7.71 -28.94
C LYS A 158 -4.47 8.18 -27.49
N THR A 159 -5.17 7.41 -26.66
CA THR A 159 -5.34 7.66 -25.23
C THR A 159 -4.63 6.61 -24.38
N GLU A 160 -4.53 6.84 -23.08
CA GLU A 160 -4.06 5.82 -22.14
C GLU A 160 -5.10 4.71 -21.97
N HIS A 161 -4.64 3.47 -21.90
CA HIS A 161 -5.50 2.30 -21.70
C HIS A 161 -4.94 1.42 -20.59
N GLU A 162 -5.84 0.84 -19.79
CA GLU A 162 -5.50 0.04 -18.63
C GLU A 162 -6.30 -1.26 -18.63
N TYR A 163 -5.65 -2.36 -18.23
CA TYR A 163 -6.30 -3.63 -17.95
C TYR A 163 -5.64 -4.32 -16.76
N ILE A 164 -6.45 -5.00 -15.94
CA ILE A 164 -5.98 -5.72 -14.75
C ILE A 164 -6.25 -7.21 -14.95
N TYR A 165 -5.18 -8.00 -15.04
CA TYR A 165 -5.23 -9.45 -15.05
C TYR A 165 -5.17 -9.99 -13.62
N GLU A 166 -5.71 -11.19 -13.43
CA GLU A 166 -5.63 -11.92 -12.16
C GLU A 166 -5.19 -13.36 -12.39
N ILE A 167 -4.32 -13.86 -11.52
CA ILE A 167 -3.97 -15.28 -11.43
C ILE A 167 -4.25 -15.74 -10.01
N SER A 168 -5.13 -16.73 -9.90
CA SER A 168 -5.46 -17.41 -8.63
C SER A 168 -4.63 -18.68 -8.44
N GLY A 169 -4.65 -19.22 -7.21
CA GLY A 169 -4.04 -20.50 -6.86
C GLY A 169 -2.68 -20.38 -6.18
N PHE A 170 -2.28 -19.17 -5.76
CA PHE A 170 -1.13 -19.02 -4.86
C PHE A 170 -1.48 -19.51 -3.46
N ARG A 171 -0.47 -19.87 -2.67
CA ARG A 171 -0.66 -20.20 -1.25
C ARG A 171 -1.29 -19.01 -0.52
N ALA A 172 -2.26 -19.27 0.35
CA ALA A 172 -2.75 -18.28 1.30
C ALA A 172 -1.78 -18.13 2.48
N ILE A 173 -1.67 -16.92 3.02
CA ILE A 173 -0.78 -16.63 4.14
C ILE A 173 -1.28 -17.28 5.44
N ASN A 174 -0.34 -17.84 6.20
CA ASN A 174 -0.59 -18.31 7.55
C ASN A 174 -0.09 -17.26 8.57
N ILE A 175 -0.79 -17.10 9.69
CA ILE A 175 -0.38 -16.21 10.78
C ILE A 175 1.04 -16.52 11.27
N ASN A 176 1.43 -17.80 11.28
CA ASN A 176 2.76 -18.25 11.70
C ASN A 176 3.87 -17.75 10.75
N ASP A 177 3.54 -17.45 9.49
CA ASP A 177 4.50 -16.85 8.54
C ASP A 177 4.80 -15.37 8.91
N LEU A 178 3.85 -14.69 9.56
CA LEU A 178 3.92 -13.26 9.84
C LEU A 178 4.65 -12.93 11.13
N GLU A 179 4.48 -13.75 12.17
CA GLU A 179 5.08 -13.55 13.50
C GLU A 179 6.54 -13.09 13.46
N PRO A 180 7.46 -13.78 12.76
CA PRO A 180 8.88 -13.45 12.80
C PRO A 180 9.21 -12.13 12.10
N THR A 181 8.26 -11.58 11.34
CA THR A 181 8.43 -10.35 10.56
C THR A 181 7.79 -9.13 11.21
N MET A 182 7.14 -9.30 12.36
CA MET A 182 6.45 -8.24 13.08
C MET A 182 7.36 -7.68 14.18
N PHE A 183 7.88 -6.47 13.96
CA PHE A 183 8.80 -5.82 14.90
C PHE A 183 8.75 -4.29 14.84
N ILE A 184 9.29 -3.63 15.87
CA ILE A 184 9.51 -2.18 15.87
C ILE A 184 10.84 -1.89 15.16
N ASN A 185 10.76 -1.26 13.99
CA ASN A 185 11.90 -0.77 13.21
C ASN A 185 12.66 0.35 13.94
N ARG A 186 11.91 1.29 14.52
CA ARG A 186 12.47 2.49 15.14
C ARG A 186 11.54 3.00 16.24
N LEU A 187 12.14 3.46 17.33
CA LEU A 187 11.46 4.09 18.43
C LEU A 187 12.23 5.36 18.80
N ASP A 188 11.65 6.52 18.50
CA ASP A 188 12.18 7.81 18.95
C ASP A 188 11.56 8.20 20.28
N THR A 189 12.33 8.88 21.12
CA THR A 189 11.91 9.35 22.43
C THR A 189 11.93 10.87 22.48
N ASP A 190 10.91 11.48 23.06
CA ASP A 190 10.91 12.90 23.40
C ASP A 190 11.37 13.10 24.86
N THR A 191 12.63 13.45 25.04
CA THR A 191 13.21 13.71 26.37
C THR A 191 12.61 14.95 27.04
N SER A 192 12.13 15.92 26.25
CA SER A 192 11.48 17.12 26.78
C SER A 192 10.12 16.79 27.38
N ALA A 193 9.36 15.89 26.74
CA ALA A 193 8.10 15.38 27.27
C ALA A 193 8.32 14.60 28.58
N ILE A 194 9.35 13.76 28.64
CA ILE A 194 9.70 12.99 29.85
C ILE A 194 10.10 13.91 31.02
N SER A 195 10.90 14.96 30.75
CA SER A 195 11.41 15.86 31.80
C SER A 195 10.34 16.59 32.60
N LYS A 196 9.11 16.70 32.06
CA LYS A 196 7.97 17.34 32.72
C LYS A 196 7.53 16.63 34.00
N TYR A 197 7.77 15.32 34.08
CA TYR A 197 7.25 14.51 35.19
C TYR A 197 8.12 14.57 36.45
N LYS A 198 9.31 15.19 36.43
CA LYS A 198 10.28 15.30 37.56
C LYS A 198 10.82 13.97 38.11
N THR A 199 10.01 12.92 38.20
CA THR A 199 10.37 11.55 38.64
C THR A 199 9.64 10.51 37.80
N ILE A 200 10.15 9.27 37.78
CA ILE A 200 9.44 8.14 37.16
C ILE A 200 8.11 7.86 37.85
N GLU A 201 8.06 7.94 39.18
CA GLU A 201 6.81 7.65 39.92
C GLU A 201 5.69 8.63 39.56
N ASN A 202 6.03 9.91 39.36
CA ASN A 202 5.06 10.89 38.88
C ASN A 202 4.56 10.55 37.47
N MET A 203 5.47 10.16 36.57
CA MET A 203 5.09 9.77 35.21
C MET A 203 4.20 8.52 35.20
N LYS A 204 4.54 7.54 36.02
CA LYS A 204 3.78 6.30 36.22
C LYS A 204 2.37 6.61 36.73
N ASN A 205 2.23 7.49 37.72
CA ASN A 205 0.93 7.90 38.25
C ASN A 205 0.08 8.57 37.17
N GLU A 206 0.65 9.51 36.40
CA GLU A 206 -0.04 10.18 35.30
C GLU A 206 -0.48 9.21 34.20
N TYR A 207 0.35 8.23 33.86
CA TYR A 207 -0.02 7.17 32.91
C TYR A 207 -1.22 6.34 33.41
N PHE A 208 -1.22 5.93 34.68
CA PHE A 208 -2.30 5.10 35.23
C PHE A 208 -3.63 5.87 35.39
N LEU A 209 -3.61 7.20 35.46
CA LEU A 209 -4.84 8.01 35.40
C LEU A 209 -5.53 7.92 34.03
N VAL A 210 -4.76 7.72 32.96
CA VAL A 210 -5.27 7.69 31.58
C VAL A 210 -5.31 6.28 30.98
N SER A 211 -4.77 5.26 31.66
CA SER A 211 -4.54 3.93 31.07
C SER A 211 -5.80 3.18 30.66
N ASN A 212 -6.95 3.52 31.24
CA ASN A 212 -8.25 2.91 30.94
C ASN A 212 -8.99 3.58 29.77
N ASP A 213 -8.55 4.77 29.34
CA ASP A 213 -9.08 5.47 28.17
C ASP A 213 -8.13 5.24 26.99
N ALA A 214 -8.59 4.54 25.95
CA ALA A 214 -7.75 4.17 24.82
C ALA A 214 -7.13 5.38 24.10
N ILE A 215 -7.88 6.48 23.94
CA ILE A 215 -7.44 7.68 23.24
C ILE A 215 -6.41 8.44 24.08
N GLN A 216 -6.69 8.62 25.37
CA GLN A 216 -5.76 9.32 26.26
C GLN A 216 -4.48 8.52 26.50
N LYS A 217 -4.59 7.19 26.63
CA LYS A 217 -3.42 6.29 26.70
C LYS A 217 -2.58 6.38 25.44
N GLU A 218 -3.19 6.32 24.25
CA GLU A 218 -2.47 6.49 22.98
C GLU A 218 -1.73 7.84 22.94
N ASN A 219 -2.42 8.93 23.29
CA ASN A 219 -1.83 10.26 23.33
C ASN A 219 -0.66 10.36 24.31
N PHE A 220 -0.78 9.74 25.49
CA PHE A 220 0.31 9.67 26.47
C PHE A 220 1.52 8.94 25.87
N ILE A 221 1.31 7.75 25.31
CA ILE A 221 2.38 6.96 24.68
C ILE A 221 3.05 7.76 23.55
N ARG A 222 2.27 8.39 22.67
CA ARG A 222 2.79 9.20 21.56
C ARG A 222 3.52 10.46 22.00
N ASN A 223 3.15 11.05 23.13
CA ASN A 223 3.89 12.19 23.67
C ASN A 223 5.32 11.80 24.08
N ILE A 224 5.48 10.61 24.68
CA ILE A 224 6.79 10.08 25.09
C ILE A 224 7.55 9.50 23.90
N PHE A 225 6.83 8.83 23.01
CA PHE A 225 7.34 8.15 21.83
C PHE A 225 6.70 8.73 20.56
N PRO A 226 7.11 9.95 20.14
CA PRO A 226 6.46 10.67 19.04
C PRO A 226 6.57 9.94 17.69
N ARG A 227 7.55 9.03 17.55
CA ARG A 227 7.73 8.24 16.34
C ARG A 227 8.02 6.79 16.68
N ILE A 228 7.00 5.96 16.51
CA ILE A 228 7.10 4.49 16.53
C ILE A 228 6.93 3.99 15.09
N LEU A 229 8.01 3.50 14.48
CA LEU A 229 7.95 2.86 13.17
C LEU A 229 7.97 1.35 13.36
N VAL A 230 6.99 0.67 12.80
CA VAL A 230 6.88 -0.79 12.81
C VAL A 230 7.18 -1.38 11.43
N SER A 231 7.41 -2.68 11.37
CA SER A 231 7.55 -3.43 10.12
C SER A 231 6.32 -3.28 9.23
N ILE A 232 6.52 -3.42 7.91
CA ILE A 232 5.43 -3.29 6.93
C ILE A 232 4.33 -4.33 7.15
N THR A 233 4.64 -5.49 7.74
CA THR A 233 3.72 -6.58 8.07
C THR A 233 2.97 -6.36 9.37
N SER A 234 3.06 -5.17 9.97
CA SER A 234 2.46 -4.90 11.27
C SER A 234 1.87 -3.51 11.41
N LYS A 235 0.95 -3.35 12.36
CA LYS A 235 0.45 -2.08 12.88
C LYS A 235 0.39 -2.15 14.41
N ILE A 236 0.53 -1.02 15.10
CA ILE A 236 0.39 -0.96 16.56
C ILE A 236 -1.10 -0.97 16.93
N ASN A 237 -1.47 -1.86 17.83
CA ASN A 237 -2.72 -1.77 18.59
C ASN A 237 -2.46 -0.98 19.87
N TYR A 238 -2.85 0.30 19.88
CA TYR A 238 -2.67 1.17 21.05
C TYR A 238 -3.62 0.84 22.20
N GLU A 239 -4.75 0.20 21.93
CA GLU A 239 -5.68 -0.26 22.96
C GLU A 239 -5.06 -1.35 23.83
N LYS A 240 -4.25 -2.25 23.25
CA LYS A 240 -3.55 -3.33 23.97
C LYS A 240 -2.13 -2.97 24.40
N THR A 241 -1.49 -2.03 23.71
CA THR A 241 -0.17 -1.52 24.07
C THR A 241 -0.19 -0.87 25.46
N PHE A 242 0.87 -1.09 26.23
CA PHE A 242 1.01 -0.51 27.57
C PHE A 242 2.46 -0.12 27.89
N LEU A 243 2.61 0.70 28.93
CA LEU A 243 3.91 1.05 29.51
C LEU A 243 4.10 0.32 30.85
N ASP A 244 5.27 -0.27 31.04
CA ASP A 244 5.75 -0.66 32.37
C ASP A 244 6.78 0.34 32.88
N PHE A 245 6.83 0.47 34.20
CA PHE A 245 7.76 1.35 34.89
C PHE A 245 8.55 0.53 35.91
N ASN A 246 9.87 0.50 35.74
CA ASN A 246 10.81 -0.03 36.72
C ASN A 246 11.66 1.14 37.24
N ASN A 247 12.25 1.05 38.44
CA ASN A 247 12.86 2.16 39.20
C ASN A 247 13.43 3.32 38.36
N ASN A 248 14.28 3.00 37.37
CA ASN A 248 14.87 3.99 36.45
C ASN A 248 14.54 3.77 34.96
N GLU A 249 13.57 2.93 34.62
CA GLU A 249 13.24 2.53 33.25
C GLU A 249 11.76 2.69 32.89
N ILE A 250 11.51 3.24 31.70
CA ILE A 250 10.20 3.17 31.03
C ILE A 250 10.30 2.10 29.95
N ILE A 251 9.36 1.16 29.95
CA ILE A 251 9.32 0.04 29.01
C ILE A 251 8.03 0.15 28.20
N LEU A 252 8.16 0.36 26.88
CA LEU A 252 7.04 0.24 25.96
C LEU A 252 6.82 -1.23 25.61
N ASN A 253 5.65 -1.79 25.93
CA ASN A 253 5.22 -3.11 25.47
C ASN A 253 4.19 -2.93 24.35
N ALA A 254 4.69 -2.79 23.11
CA ALA A 254 3.85 -2.58 21.94
C ALA A 254 3.20 -3.88 21.49
N TYR A 255 1.87 -3.85 21.28
CA TYR A 255 1.13 -4.94 20.68
C TYR A 255 1.06 -4.72 19.18
N LEU A 256 1.71 -5.59 18.41
CA LEU A 256 1.72 -5.53 16.96
C LEU A 256 0.65 -6.44 16.38
N GLU A 257 -0.21 -5.91 15.52
CA GLU A 257 -1.21 -6.64 14.74
C GLU A 257 -0.69 -6.95 13.34
N PRO A 258 -0.96 -8.15 12.80
CA PRO A 258 -0.54 -8.54 11.46
C PRO A 258 -1.25 -7.71 10.37
N VAL A 259 -0.48 -7.25 9.39
CA VAL A 259 -0.99 -6.52 8.21
C VAL A 259 -0.49 -7.21 6.94
N VAL A 260 -1.42 -7.56 6.05
CA VAL A 260 -1.16 -8.28 4.80
C VAL A 260 -1.70 -7.53 3.59
N ASN A 261 -1.27 -7.91 2.39
CA ASN A 261 -1.84 -7.36 1.17
C ASN A 261 -3.19 -8.04 0.88
N GLN A 262 -4.20 -7.23 0.58
CA GLN A 262 -5.56 -7.67 0.25
C GLN A 262 -6.04 -6.95 -1.00
N ALA A 263 -5.19 -6.88 -2.03
CA ALA A 263 -5.56 -6.24 -3.28
C ALA A 263 -6.83 -6.88 -3.86
N HIS A 264 -7.64 -6.06 -4.52
CA HIS A 264 -8.74 -6.52 -5.36
C HIS A 264 -8.95 -5.52 -6.50
N LYS A 265 -9.73 -5.87 -7.53
CA LYS A 265 -9.89 -5.06 -8.76
C LYS A 265 -10.23 -3.58 -8.51
N ASN A 266 -10.97 -3.26 -7.44
CA ASN A 266 -11.36 -1.89 -7.10
C ASN A 266 -10.35 -1.10 -6.25
N ASP A 267 -9.38 -1.78 -5.64
CA ASP A 267 -8.31 -1.20 -4.81
C ASP A 267 -7.13 -2.17 -4.78
N LEU A 268 -6.19 -1.93 -5.68
CA LEU A 268 -5.01 -2.76 -5.85
C LEU A 268 -3.99 -2.57 -4.70
N THR A 269 -4.11 -1.49 -3.93
CA THR A 269 -3.16 -1.14 -2.88
C THR A 269 -3.64 -1.49 -1.49
N LEU A 270 -4.85 -2.04 -1.38
CA LEU A 270 -5.47 -2.36 -0.10
C LEU A 270 -4.59 -3.31 0.72
N ARG A 271 -4.37 -2.91 1.98
CA ARG A 271 -3.73 -3.72 3.01
C ARG A 271 -4.69 -3.81 4.18
N THR A 272 -4.79 -4.98 4.78
CA THR A 272 -5.75 -5.23 5.85
C THR A 272 -5.10 -5.86 7.06
N GLN A 273 -5.72 -5.66 8.21
CA GLN A 273 -5.42 -6.40 9.42
C GLN A 273 -5.99 -7.81 9.28
N VAL A 274 -5.22 -8.83 9.66
CA VAL A 274 -5.76 -10.19 9.71
C VAL A 274 -6.59 -10.33 10.99
N SER A 275 -7.90 -10.22 10.87
CA SER A 275 -8.85 -10.07 12.00
C SER A 275 -9.08 -11.36 12.81
N ASN A 276 -8.57 -12.52 12.38
CA ASN A 276 -8.88 -13.82 12.98
C ASN A 276 -7.91 -14.28 14.08
N SER A 277 -7.21 -13.35 14.73
CA SER A 277 -6.44 -13.65 15.92
C SER A 277 -6.64 -12.56 16.94
N ASP A 278 -7.72 -12.68 17.73
CA ASP A 278 -7.95 -11.83 18.90
C ASP A 278 -6.77 -11.79 19.88
N ASN A 279 -5.75 -12.66 19.70
CA ASN A 279 -4.62 -12.87 20.61
C ASN A 279 -3.24 -12.98 19.93
N PHE A 280 -3.08 -12.74 18.62
CA PHE A 280 -1.74 -12.81 18.02
C PHE A 280 -1.06 -11.44 18.01
N PHE A 281 -0.09 -11.28 18.92
CA PHE A 281 0.68 -10.06 19.08
C PHE A 281 2.14 -10.38 19.39
N SER A 282 3.06 -9.65 18.79
CA SER A 282 4.45 -9.62 19.25
C SER A 282 4.61 -8.46 20.23
N ILE A 283 5.11 -8.74 21.44
CA ILE A 283 5.49 -7.73 22.41
C ILE A 283 6.94 -7.36 22.16
N VAL A 284 7.19 -6.11 21.78
CA VAL A 284 8.55 -5.58 21.64
C VAL A 284 8.82 -4.57 22.75
N SER A 285 9.67 -4.96 23.70
CA SER A 285 10.07 -4.13 24.83
C SER A 285 11.28 -3.24 24.49
N ARG A 286 11.20 -1.94 24.78
CA ARG A 286 12.32 -0.99 24.68
C ARG A 286 12.48 -0.20 25.96
N LYS A 287 13.73 -0.14 26.46
CA LYS A 287 14.11 0.46 27.75
C LYS A 287 14.72 1.84 27.56
N ILE A 288 14.36 2.78 28.44
CA ILE A 288 14.97 4.11 28.50
C ILE A 288 15.36 4.40 29.94
N LYS A 289 16.62 4.79 30.17
CA LYS A 289 17.07 5.22 31.50
C LYS A 289 16.64 6.65 31.78
N PHE A 290 16.01 6.86 32.93
CA PHE A 290 15.83 8.17 33.52
C PHE A 290 17.18 8.61 34.11
N SER A 291 17.65 9.79 33.69
CA SER A 291 18.88 10.42 34.18
C SER A 291 18.56 11.50 35.20
#